data_AF-A0A3B9AH49-F1
#
_entry.id   AF-A0A3B9AH49-F1
#
_cell.length_a   1.000
_cell.length_b   1.000
_cell.length_c   1.000
_cell.angle_alpha   90.00
_cell.angle_beta   90.00
_cell.angle_gamma   90.00
#
_symmetry.space_group_name_H-M   'P 1'
#
loop_
_entity.id
_entity.type
_entity.pdbx_description
1 polymer ?
#
loop_
_entity_poly.entity_id
_entity_poly.type
_entity_poly.pdbx_seq_one_letter_code
_entity_poly.pdbx_strand_id
1 'polypeptide(L)' 'KDVDVVVENFTPGVMNRLNIDYETLSAINPDLIMCSISAFGQKGPLANLPGFDYIAQAYAGV' A
#
# COMPACT_ATOMS: atom_id res chain seq x y z
N LYS A 1 -13.13 6.89 16.74
CA LYS A 1 -11.78 6.29 16.50
C LYS A 1 -11.98 4.82 16.79
N ASP A 2 -12.46 4.08 15.80
CA ASP A 2 -13.11 2.78 15.99
C ASP A 2 -12.49 1.70 15.09
N VAL A 3 -11.28 1.96 14.59
CA VAL A 3 -10.55 1.12 13.64
C VAL A 3 -9.13 0.91 14.14
N ASP A 4 -8.76 -0.35 14.30
CA ASP A 4 -7.41 -0.76 14.71
C ASP A 4 -6.47 -0.95 13.51
N VAL A 5 -7.02 -1.37 12.36
CA VAL A 5 -6.24 -1.78 11.18
C VAL A 5 -6.86 -1.24 9.90
N VAL A 6 -6.02 -0.66 9.03
CA VAL A 6 -6.35 -0.32 7.64
C VAL A 6 -5.53 -1.21 6.70
N VAL A 7 -6.21 -1.87 5.77
CA VAL A 7 -5.59 -2.67 4.71
C VAL A 7 -5.99 -2.13 3.36
N GLU A 8 -5.02 -1.91 2.49
CA GLU A 8 -5.26 -1.34 1.16
C GLU A 8 -4.32 -1.93 0.11
N ASN A 9 -4.76 -1.88 -1.15
CA ASN A 9 -4.02 -2.40 -2.29
C ASN A 9 -4.00 -1.44 -3.50
N PHE A 10 -4.07 -0.13 -3.24
CA PHE A 10 -4.00 0.88 -4.28
C PHE A 10 -2.57 1.01 -4.83
N THR A 11 -2.46 1.59 -6.03
CA THR A 11 -1.17 2.02 -6.57
C THR A 11 -0.48 2.98 -5.59
N PRO A 12 0.84 2.86 -5.37
CA PRO A 12 1.57 3.78 -4.51
C PRO A 12 1.27 5.25 -4.82
N GLY A 13 0.99 6.02 -3.76
CA GLY A 13 0.63 7.44 -3.84
C GLY A 13 -0.87 7.75 -3.99
N VAL A 14 -1.74 6.77 -4.23
CA VAL A 14 -3.20 7.01 -4.25
C VAL A 14 -3.71 7.41 -2.86
N MET A 15 -3.30 6.70 -1.80
CA MET A 15 -3.69 7.02 -0.42
C MET A 15 -3.28 8.45 -0.03
N ASN A 16 -2.07 8.89 -0.45
CA ASN A 16 -1.59 10.27 -0.23
C ASN A 16 -2.50 11.29 -0.94
N ARG A 17 -2.91 11.03 -2.19
CA ARG A 17 -3.79 11.94 -2.95
C ARG A 17 -5.17 12.06 -2.34
N LEU A 18 -5.62 11.01 -1.64
CA LEU A 18 -6.91 10.95 -0.95
C LEU A 18 -6.83 11.44 0.50
N ASN A 19 -5.64 11.80 1.01
CA ASN A 19 -5.37 12.16 2.41
C ASN A 19 -5.83 11.07 3.39
N ILE A 20 -5.59 9.81 3.03
CA ILE A 20 -5.85 8.63 3.88
C ILE A 20 -4.60 7.76 3.99
N ASP A 21 -3.43 8.33 3.76
CA ASP A 21 -2.13 7.71 3.97
C ASP A 21 -1.80 7.51 5.46
N TYR A 22 -0.71 6.79 5.72
CA TYR A 22 -0.32 6.43 7.08
C TYR A 22 -0.01 7.66 7.92
N GLU A 23 0.72 8.65 7.40
CA GLU A 23 1.06 9.87 8.11
C GLU A 23 -0.21 10.65 8.51
N THR A 24 -1.16 10.77 7.58
CA THR A 24 -2.44 11.44 7.83
C THR A 24 -3.30 10.68 8.86
N LEU A 25 -3.44 9.36 8.72
CA LEU A 25 -4.29 8.57 9.60
C LEU A 25 -3.68 8.34 10.98
N SER A 26 -2.36 8.17 11.09
CA SER A 26 -1.65 8.00 12.36
C SER A 26 -1.67 9.26 13.23
N ALA A 27 -1.72 10.44 12.61
CA ALA A 27 -1.97 11.69 13.34
C ALA A 27 -3.35 11.69 14.04
N ILE A 28 -4.33 10.98 13.50
CA ILE A 28 -5.65 10.80 14.10
C ILE A 28 -5.63 9.64 15.08
N ASN A 29 -5.09 8.47 14.71
CA ASN A 29 -5.01 7.29 15.57
C ASN A 29 -3.57 6.76 15.66
N PRO A 30 -2.78 7.13 16.69
CA PRO A 30 -1.38 6.72 16.82
C PRO A 30 -1.16 5.22 16.97
N ASP A 31 -2.17 4.48 17.45
CA ASP A 31 -2.11 3.02 17.61
C ASP A 31 -2.51 2.27 16.32
N LEU A 32 -2.82 2.99 15.24
CA LEU A 32 -3.24 2.41 13.97
C LEU A 32 -2.13 1.55 13.34
N ILE A 33 -2.52 0.37 12.86
CA ILE A 33 -1.69 -0.44 11.98
C ILE A 33 -2.17 -0.28 10.54
N MET A 34 -1.26 0.05 9.61
CA MET A 34 -1.57 0.13 8.18
C MET A 34 -0.77 -0.90 7.39
N CYS A 35 -1.47 -1.69 6.57
CA CYS A 35 -0.88 -2.68 5.67
C CYS A 35 -1.18 -2.31 4.22
N SER A 36 -0.13 -1.95 3.50
CA SER A 36 -0.17 -1.59 2.08
C SER A 36 0.35 -2.72 1.20
N ILE A 37 -0.45 -3.16 0.23
CA ILE A 37 -0.13 -4.27 -0.66
C ILE A 37 -0.02 -3.76 -2.09
N SER A 38 1.16 -3.83 -2.69
CA SER A 38 1.36 -3.55 -4.11
C SER A 38 2.33 -4.56 -4.72
N ALA A 39 2.22 -4.80 -6.03
CA ALA A 39 2.96 -5.87 -6.69
C ALA A 39 4.50 -5.74 -6.58
N PHE A 40 5.01 -4.51 -6.62
CA PHE A 40 6.45 -4.24 -6.56
C PHE A 40 6.85 -3.41 -5.33
N GLY A 41 5.97 -3.33 -4.33
CA GLY A 41 6.18 -2.54 -3.12
C GLY A 41 5.96 -1.03 -3.31
N GLN A 42 6.16 -0.28 -2.23
CA GLN A 42 5.88 1.17 -2.16
C GLN A 42 7.04 2.05 -2.64
N LYS A 43 8.21 1.46 -2.88
CA LYS A 43 9.47 2.15 -3.22
C LYS A 43 10.21 1.39 -4.31
N GLY A 44 11.13 2.09 -4.99
CA GLY A 44 11.97 1.50 -6.04
C GLY A 44 11.45 1.77 -7.45
N PRO A 45 12.23 1.38 -8.48
CA PRO A 45 11.97 1.76 -9.87
C PRO A 45 10.68 1.16 -10.45
N LEU A 46 10.18 0.06 -9.87
CA LEU A 46 8.99 -0.65 -10.35
C LEU A 46 7.72 -0.31 -9.55
N ALA A 47 7.80 0.53 -8.51
CA ALA A 47 6.69 0.75 -7.56
C ALA A 47 5.38 1.19 -8.22
N ASN A 48 5.46 1.97 -9.30
CA ASN A 48 4.28 2.48 -10.01
C ASN A 48 3.81 1.58 -11.16
N LEU A 49 4.44 0.41 -11.36
CA LEU A 49 3.97 -0.54 -12.37
C LEU A 49 2.74 -1.28 -11.85
N PRO A 50 1.73 -1.50 -12.71
CA PRO A 50 0.63 -2.38 -12.35
C PRO A 50 1.15 -3.80 -12.18
N GLY A 51 0.54 -4.56 -11.27
CA GLY A 51 0.87 -5.95 -11.12
C GLY A 51 -0.31 -6.77 -10.62
N PHE A 52 -0.35 -7.99 -11.13
CA PHE A 52 -1.28 -9.03 -10.75
C PHE A 52 -0.48 -10.28 -10.44
N ASP A 53 -1.15 -11.29 -9.90
CA ASP A 53 -0.53 -12.55 -9.47
C ASP A 53 0.41 -13.19 -10.51
N TYR A 54 -0.05 -13.36 -11.76
CA TYR A 54 0.77 -13.95 -12.82
C TYR A 54 2.03 -13.14 -13.17
N ILE A 55 2.03 -11.82 -12.94
CA ILE A 55 3.21 -10.98 -13.13
C ILE A 55 4.20 -11.27 -12.00
N ALA A 56 3.72 -11.37 -10.76
CA ALA A 56 4.55 -11.73 -9.62
C ALA A 56 5.19 -13.11 -9.79
N GLN A 57 4.44 -14.11 -10.27
CA GLN A 57 4.96 -15.44 -10.60
C GLN A 57 6.07 -15.37 -11.65
N ALA A 58 5.83 -14.69 -12.77
CA ALA A 58 6.83 -14.51 -13.83
C ALA A 58 8.11 -13.80 -13.35
N TYR A 59 7.99 -12.78 -12.50
CA TYR A 59 9.14 -12.09 -11.91
C TYR A 59 9.88 -12.95 -10.86
N ALA A 60 9.17 -13.83 -10.16
CA ALA A 60 9.74 -14.73 -9.16
C ALA A 60 10.36 -16.01 -9.77
N GLY A 61 10.11 -16.29 -11.05
CA GLY A 61 10.58 -17.50 -11.73
C GLY A 61 9.82 -18.76 -11.34
N VAL A 62 8.54 -18.60 -10.94
CA VAL A 62 7.59 -19.68 -10.60
C VAL A 62 6.60 -19.83 -11.75
#